data_AF-A0A427B5M3-F1
#
_entry.id   AF-A0A427B5M3-F1
#
_cell.length_a   1.000
_cell.length_b   1.000
_cell.length_c   1.000
_cell.angle_alpha   90.00
_cell.angle_beta   90.00
_cell.angle_gamma   90.00
#
_symmetry.space_group_name_H-M   'P 1'
#
loop_
_entity.id
_entity.type
_entity.pdbx_description
1 polymer ?
#
loop_
_entity_poly.entity_id
_entity_poly.type
_entity_poly.pdbx_seq_one_letter_code
_entity_poly.pdbx_strand_id
1 'polypeptide(L)'
;MQKRKLLQLELERMQADIPECKKQFEAAEEAKAQVLKELDRTNRIIEELKVNFEKAQTEEAQAKQDSELAQLRVKEMEQGIASESSFAAKAQLEVAKARHEAAVAELRILKAELKSLQGEYVSLVNEREMAIRKAQDANSALKEIEKTAEELTLELISTKESLESAHAAHLEAEERRIGAALAREQDYLTWEKELKHAEEEVQELNQQLLLTKDLKSKLETASTLLYNLKAELAAYMESKLNQESTSFEDKLPDDVEETTQNSIQVLASTRKELEEVKVSIEKAKDEVACLRVAAASLKSELDRERASLTNLQQREGMASIAVSSLEAELDRTKQDLEVVRVKEKAAREKMVELPKLLQQAAQEADQAKSVAQMAREELRKSKEEAEQAKASASTIEIRLQAALKEIEATRASEKLALAAIKALQESEQAASIGGEDSPRSVTLPLDEYFNLSKKAHEAEELAHERIAAAIAQIEAAKESEMKSLERLDEAYGEMSTRKEALKIAMEKAEKAKEGKLGAEQELRNWRAEHEQRRRASDAAKGGVNPLKSPPKTFGQPSGPQKEESDVVDPSMSDPKSHILEDSSDNGVPQVKFRKKKKSLVPKIVLFLARKKAQPE
;
A
#
# COMPACT_ATOMS: atom_id res chain seq x y z
N MET A 1 12.13 -9.47 14.41
CA MET A 1 13.09 -8.35 14.20
C MET A 1 13.88 -8.48 12.90
N GLN A 2 14.59 -9.59 12.66
CA GLN A 2 15.39 -9.77 11.43
C GLN A 2 14.55 -9.77 10.14
N LYS A 3 13.43 -10.52 10.10
CA LYS A 3 12.51 -10.54 8.94
C LYS A 3 11.94 -9.16 8.59
N ARG A 4 11.55 -8.37 9.59
CA ARG A 4 11.05 -7.00 9.40
C ARG A 4 12.12 -6.08 8.78
N LYS A 5 13.37 -6.22 9.20
CA LYS A 5 14.50 -5.45 8.62
C LYS A 5 14.74 -5.85 7.16
N LEU A 6 14.63 -7.14 6.84
CA LEU A 6 14.77 -7.64 5.46
C LEU A 6 13.65 -7.12 4.56
N LEU A 7 12.39 -7.25 4.99
CA LEU A 7 11.22 -6.71 4.28
C LEU A 7 11.34 -5.21 4.04
N GLN A 8 11.82 -4.46 5.03
CA GLN A 8 11.99 -3.02 4.89
C GLN A 8 13.09 -2.64 3.90
N LEU A 9 14.21 -3.37 3.87
CA LEU A 9 15.28 -3.17 2.92
C LEU A 9 14.85 -3.51 1.48
N GLU A 10 14.05 -4.57 1.30
CA GLU A 10 13.47 -4.92 0.00
C GLU A 10 12.44 -3.88 -0.47
N LEU A 11 11.62 -3.35 0.44
CA LEU A 11 10.70 -2.25 0.15
C LEU A 11 11.44 -0.99 -0.29
N GLU A 12 12.51 -0.62 0.41
CA GLU A 12 13.35 0.54 0.08
C GLU A 12 14.03 0.37 -1.29
N ARG A 13 14.56 -0.82 -1.58
CA ARG A 13 15.12 -1.16 -2.90
C ARG A 13 14.07 -0.99 -3.99
N MET A 14 12.88 -1.55 -3.80
CA MET A 14 11.79 -1.43 -4.76
C MET A 14 11.32 0.01 -4.97
N GLN A 15 11.24 0.81 -3.90
CA GLN A 15 10.89 2.22 -4.00
C GLN A 15 11.90 3.02 -4.83
N ALA A 16 13.18 2.62 -4.82
CA ALA A 16 14.20 3.19 -5.69
C ALA A 16 14.11 2.69 -7.14
N ASP A 17 13.83 1.40 -7.35
CA ASP A 17 13.82 0.77 -8.69
C ASP A 17 12.56 1.14 -9.52
N ILE A 18 11.41 1.33 -8.86
CA ILE A 18 10.13 1.68 -9.51
C ILE A 18 10.22 2.92 -10.41
N PRO A 19 10.71 4.10 -9.95
CA PRO A 19 10.78 5.29 -10.80
C PRO A 19 11.74 5.12 -11.97
N GLU A 20 12.84 4.40 -11.78
CA GLU A 20 13.81 4.14 -12.86
C GLU A 20 13.22 3.23 -13.93
N CYS A 21 12.56 2.13 -13.54
CA CYS A 21 11.89 1.23 -14.48
C CYS A 21 10.71 1.90 -15.19
N LYS A 22 9.95 2.75 -14.49
CA LYS A 22 8.88 3.55 -15.11
C LYS A 22 9.42 4.50 -16.17
N LYS A 23 10.48 5.24 -15.85
CA LYS A 23 11.13 6.15 -16.80
C LYS A 23 11.67 5.41 -18.03
N GLN A 24 12.26 4.23 -17.83
CA GLN A 24 12.74 3.40 -18.93
C GLN A 24 11.59 2.87 -19.81
N PHE A 25 10.47 2.47 -19.20
CA PHE A 25 9.27 2.04 -19.91
C PHE A 25 8.64 3.19 -20.72
N GLU A 26 8.46 4.36 -20.11
CA GLU A 26 7.92 5.56 -20.78
C GLU A 26 8.79 5.95 -21.98
N ALA A 27 10.11 6.03 -21.79
CA ALA A 27 11.04 6.35 -22.87
C ALA A 27 11.02 5.29 -24.01
N ALA A 28 10.82 4.01 -23.68
CA ALA A 28 10.72 2.95 -24.67
C ALA A 28 9.39 2.99 -25.45
N GLU A 29 8.27 3.27 -24.79
CA GLU A 29 6.97 3.46 -25.46
C GLU A 29 6.94 4.75 -26.29
N GLU A 30 7.55 5.84 -25.85
CA GLU A 30 7.71 7.07 -26.63
C GLU A 30 8.53 6.83 -27.91
N ALA A 31 9.67 6.14 -27.80
CA ALA A 31 10.50 5.79 -28.95
C ALA A 31 9.72 4.92 -29.95
N LYS A 32 8.97 3.93 -29.47
CA LYS A 32 8.08 3.11 -30.30
C LYS A 32 7.00 3.94 -30.99
N ALA A 33 6.36 4.87 -30.27
CA ALA A 33 5.34 5.75 -30.83
C ALA A 33 5.91 6.70 -31.89
N GLN A 34 7.14 7.20 -31.69
CA GLN A 34 7.81 8.04 -32.67
C GLN A 34 8.12 7.29 -33.96
N VAL A 35 8.69 6.08 -33.86
CA VAL A 35 9.00 5.25 -35.03
C VAL A 35 7.72 4.87 -35.80
N LEU A 36 6.62 4.59 -35.11
CA LEU A 36 5.32 4.34 -35.76
C LEU A 36 4.81 5.57 -36.52
N LYS A 37 4.91 6.77 -35.93
CA LYS A 37 4.53 8.02 -36.61
C LYS A 37 5.38 8.29 -37.86
N GLU A 38 6.67 8.01 -37.79
CA GLU A 38 7.57 8.13 -38.95
C GLU A 38 7.22 7.10 -40.02
N LEU A 39 6.90 5.87 -39.63
CA LEU A 39 6.49 4.81 -40.56
C LEU A 39 5.20 5.17 -41.30
N ASP A 40 4.21 5.73 -40.60
CA ASP A 40 2.96 6.21 -41.19
C ASP A 40 3.19 7.37 -42.16
N ARG A 41 4.09 8.30 -41.82
CA ARG A 41 4.48 9.41 -42.73
C ARG A 41 5.15 8.86 -43.99
N THR A 42 6.11 7.96 -43.85
CA THR A 42 6.80 7.34 -44.99
C THR A 42 5.85 6.54 -45.87
N ASN A 43 4.89 5.81 -45.28
CA ASN A 43 3.85 5.10 -46.02
C ASN A 43 3.00 6.04 -46.89
N ARG A 44 2.55 7.17 -46.33
CA ARG A 44 1.78 8.18 -47.09
C ARG A 44 2.58 8.73 -48.27
N ILE A 45 3.87 9.00 -48.08
CA ILE A 45 4.75 9.49 -49.15
C ILE A 45 4.95 8.40 -50.22
N ILE A 46 5.14 7.13 -49.82
CA ILE A 46 5.22 6.00 -50.76
C ILE A 46 3.94 5.90 -51.59
N GLU A 47 2.76 6.02 -50.97
CA GLU A 47 1.47 5.99 -51.67
C GLU A 47 1.32 7.16 -52.66
N GLU A 48 1.70 8.38 -52.26
CA GLU A 48 1.68 9.55 -53.13
C GLU A 48 2.64 9.40 -54.33
N LEU A 49 3.88 8.93 -54.08
CA LEU A 49 4.86 8.69 -55.13
C LEU A 49 4.43 7.55 -56.07
N LYS A 50 3.73 6.51 -55.59
CA LYS A 50 3.16 5.47 -56.44
C LYS A 50 2.12 6.05 -57.41
N VAL A 51 1.20 6.88 -56.91
CA VAL A 51 0.18 7.53 -57.76
C VAL A 51 0.85 8.46 -58.79
N ASN A 52 1.88 9.22 -58.38
CA ASN A 52 2.62 10.08 -59.30
C ASN A 52 3.43 9.27 -60.33
N PHE A 53 3.99 8.14 -59.94
CA PHE A 53 4.68 7.21 -60.83
C PHE A 53 3.74 6.63 -61.89
N GLU A 54 2.52 6.21 -61.50
CA GLU A 54 1.49 5.74 -62.44
C GLU A 54 1.10 6.85 -63.43
N LYS A 55 0.89 8.09 -62.96
CA LYS A 55 0.60 9.24 -63.83
C LYS A 55 1.72 9.50 -64.83
N ALA A 56 2.97 9.57 -64.35
CA ALA A 56 4.14 9.78 -65.21
C ALA A 56 4.33 8.63 -66.22
N GLN A 57 3.93 7.40 -65.85
CA GLN A 57 3.95 6.26 -66.76
C GLN A 57 2.93 6.41 -67.89
N THR A 58 1.73 6.89 -67.57
CA THR A 58 0.72 7.17 -68.61
C THR A 58 1.11 8.35 -69.50
N GLU A 59 1.75 9.38 -68.94
CA GLU A 59 2.22 10.55 -69.70
C GLU A 59 3.39 10.20 -70.64
N GLU A 60 4.33 9.38 -70.19
CA GLU A 60 5.41 8.86 -71.04
C GLU A 60 4.87 8.01 -72.19
N ALA A 61 3.90 7.13 -71.92
CA ALA A 61 3.25 6.33 -72.95
C ALA A 61 2.52 7.20 -73.99
N GLN A 62 1.82 8.25 -73.55
CA GLN A 62 1.18 9.21 -74.46
C GLN A 62 2.21 10.00 -75.28
N ALA A 63 3.24 10.54 -74.64
CA ALA A 63 4.30 11.30 -75.31
C ALA A 63 5.07 10.43 -76.32
N LYS A 64 5.21 9.13 -76.02
CA LYS A 64 5.78 8.14 -76.93
C LYS A 64 4.92 7.96 -78.18
N GLN A 65 3.61 7.74 -78.01
CA GLN A 65 2.67 7.63 -79.14
C GLN A 65 2.68 8.90 -80.00
N ASP A 66 2.67 10.08 -79.38
CA ASP A 66 2.70 11.37 -80.09
C ASP A 66 4.01 11.55 -80.90
N SER A 67 5.15 11.13 -80.32
CA SER A 67 6.46 11.14 -80.99
C SER A 67 6.49 10.18 -82.18
N GLU A 68 6.00 8.94 -82.01
CA GLU A 68 5.89 7.95 -83.08
C GLU A 68 4.96 8.42 -84.22
N LEU A 69 3.82 9.03 -83.88
CA LEU A 69 2.89 9.61 -84.84
C LEU A 69 3.50 10.78 -85.61
N ALA A 70 4.20 11.69 -84.92
CA ALA A 70 4.94 12.78 -85.57
C ALA A 70 6.04 12.24 -86.50
N GLN A 71 6.68 11.13 -86.11
CA GLN A 71 7.74 10.51 -86.90
C GLN A 71 7.18 9.90 -88.20
N LEU A 72 6.01 9.29 -88.16
CA LEU A 72 5.32 8.79 -89.35
C LEU A 72 4.92 9.93 -90.30
N ARG A 73 4.37 11.04 -89.77
CA ARG A 73 4.01 12.23 -90.59
C ARG A 73 5.22 12.83 -91.30
N VAL A 74 6.37 12.93 -90.63
CA VAL A 74 7.61 13.40 -91.28
C VAL A 74 8.04 12.47 -92.40
N LYS A 75 7.99 11.14 -92.20
CA LYS A 75 8.35 10.15 -93.24
C LYS A 75 7.43 10.23 -94.46
N GLU A 76 6.12 10.38 -94.26
CA GLU A 76 5.15 10.60 -95.35
C GLU A 76 5.46 11.87 -96.14
N MET A 77 5.75 12.98 -95.46
CA MET A 77 6.06 14.26 -96.12
C MET A 77 7.41 14.25 -96.86
N GLU A 78 8.40 13.51 -96.35
CA GLU A 78 9.68 13.30 -97.05
C GLU A 78 9.51 12.50 -98.36
N GLN A 79 8.48 11.65 -98.45
CA GLN A 79 8.14 10.91 -99.68
C GLN A 79 7.32 11.75 -100.69
N GLY A 80 6.75 12.91 -100.31
CA GLY A 80 5.76 13.68 -101.08
C GLY A 80 6.20 15.01 -101.73
N ILE A 81 7.45 15.49 -101.53
CA ILE A 81 8.03 16.73 -102.11
C ILE A 81 7.20 18.03 -101.93
N ALA A 82 7.50 18.77 -100.85
CA ALA A 82 7.44 20.24 -100.76
C ALA A 82 8.39 20.72 -99.64
N SER A 83 9.36 21.60 -99.93
CA SER A 83 10.52 21.85 -99.05
C SER A 83 10.21 22.66 -97.78
N GLU A 84 9.23 23.57 -97.81
CA GLU A 84 8.88 24.40 -96.65
C GLU A 84 7.95 23.70 -95.65
N SER A 85 7.02 22.86 -96.11
CA SER A 85 6.15 22.07 -95.24
C SER A 85 6.92 20.95 -94.52
N SER A 86 8.00 20.44 -95.14
CA SER A 86 8.93 19.48 -94.52
C SER A 86 9.65 20.04 -93.29
N PHE A 87 10.02 21.34 -93.29
CA PHE A 87 10.71 21.96 -92.16
C PHE A 87 9.82 22.09 -90.91
N ALA A 88 8.56 22.51 -91.09
CA ALA A 88 7.60 22.61 -89.99
C ALA A 88 7.27 21.24 -89.35
N ALA A 89 7.13 20.19 -90.16
CA ALA A 89 6.90 18.83 -89.66
C ALA A 89 8.12 18.27 -88.90
N LYS A 90 9.34 18.55 -89.38
CA LYS A 90 10.58 18.19 -88.67
C LYS A 90 10.70 18.89 -87.31
N ALA A 91 10.39 20.18 -87.25
CA ALA A 91 10.35 20.92 -85.99
C ALA A 91 9.30 20.34 -85.00
N GLN A 92 8.12 19.93 -85.49
CA GLN A 92 7.12 19.28 -84.64
C GLN A 92 7.57 17.90 -84.11
N LEU A 93 8.24 17.09 -84.92
CA LEU A 93 8.84 15.83 -84.48
C LEU A 93 9.89 16.06 -83.40
N GLU A 94 10.75 17.06 -83.57
CA GLU A 94 11.78 17.39 -82.58
C GLU A 94 11.16 17.81 -81.24
N VAL A 95 10.07 18.62 -81.27
CA VAL A 95 9.30 18.95 -80.07
C VAL A 95 8.65 17.72 -79.43
N ALA A 96 8.07 16.81 -80.22
CA ALA A 96 7.45 15.60 -79.69
C ALA A 96 8.48 14.64 -79.07
N LYS A 97 9.66 14.50 -79.68
CA LYS A 97 10.79 13.74 -79.12
C LYS A 97 11.31 14.36 -77.83
N ALA A 98 11.48 15.69 -77.79
CA ALA A 98 11.91 16.38 -76.58
C ALA A 98 10.91 16.20 -75.42
N ARG A 99 9.59 16.19 -75.71
CA ARG A 99 8.56 15.87 -74.71
C ARG A 99 8.65 14.43 -74.21
N HIS A 100 8.84 13.46 -75.10
CA HIS A 100 9.04 12.07 -74.70
C HIS A 100 10.31 11.89 -73.86
N GLU A 101 11.43 12.49 -74.25
CA GLU A 101 12.68 12.47 -73.47
C GLU A 101 12.51 13.10 -72.08
N ALA A 102 11.75 14.21 -71.98
CA ALA A 102 11.42 14.83 -70.70
C ALA A 102 10.59 13.89 -69.81
N ALA A 103 9.53 13.28 -70.34
CA ALA A 103 8.69 12.33 -69.59
C ALA A 103 9.49 11.08 -69.13
N VAL A 104 10.39 10.57 -69.97
CA VAL A 104 11.31 9.46 -69.60
C VAL A 104 12.28 9.88 -68.50
N ALA A 105 12.78 11.12 -68.53
CA ALA A 105 13.64 11.65 -67.48
C ALA A 105 12.90 11.78 -66.14
N GLU A 106 11.67 12.28 -66.14
CA GLU A 106 10.81 12.38 -64.96
C GLU A 106 10.49 10.99 -64.37
N LEU A 107 10.12 10.01 -65.20
CA LEU A 107 9.93 8.63 -64.76
C LEU A 107 11.18 8.03 -64.13
N ARG A 108 12.36 8.31 -64.70
CA ARG A 108 13.63 7.83 -64.15
C ARG A 108 13.90 8.42 -62.76
N ILE A 109 13.58 9.70 -62.56
CA ILE A 109 13.71 10.39 -61.25
C ILE A 109 12.75 9.75 -60.24
N LEU A 110 11.46 9.65 -60.55
CA LEU A 110 10.45 9.04 -59.66
C LEU A 110 10.80 7.59 -59.29
N LYS A 111 11.35 6.82 -60.23
CA LYS A 111 11.80 5.43 -59.97
C LYS A 111 13.00 5.37 -59.03
N ALA A 112 13.92 6.33 -59.12
CA ALA A 112 15.06 6.41 -58.22
C ALA A 112 14.62 6.82 -56.80
N GLU A 113 13.72 7.80 -56.69
CA GLU A 113 13.13 8.24 -55.42
C GLU A 113 12.34 7.11 -54.73
N LEU A 114 11.48 6.41 -55.47
CA LEU A 114 10.73 5.26 -54.96
C LEU A 114 11.65 4.17 -54.42
N LYS A 115 12.76 3.88 -55.12
CA LYS A 115 13.75 2.89 -54.68
C LYS A 115 14.50 3.34 -53.42
N SER A 116 14.84 4.63 -53.31
CA SER A 116 15.45 5.20 -52.10
C SER A 116 14.51 5.06 -50.90
N LEU A 117 13.26 5.49 -51.07
CA LEU A 117 12.24 5.48 -50.03
C LEU A 117 11.88 4.06 -49.58
N GLN A 118 11.94 3.09 -50.49
CA GLN A 118 11.77 1.67 -50.14
C GLN A 118 12.90 1.16 -49.23
N GLY A 119 14.14 1.60 -49.43
CA GLY A 119 15.27 1.27 -48.54
C GLY A 119 15.13 1.91 -47.15
N GLU A 120 14.68 3.17 -47.10
CA GLU A 120 14.37 3.88 -45.86
C GLU A 120 13.23 3.19 -45.10
N TYR A 121 12.17 2.78 -45.80
CA TYR A 121 11.05 2.03 -45.22
C TYR A 121 11.49 0.72 -44.57
N VAL A 122 12.32 -0.09 -45.24
CA VAL A 122 12.85 -1.34 -44.68
C VAL A 122 13.67 -1.06 -43.41
N SER A 123 14.48 0.01 -43.43
CA SER A 123 15.29 0.39 -42.27
C SER A 123 14.40 0.80 -41.08
N LEU A 124 13.36 1.59 -41.35
CA LEU A 124 12.40 2.05 -40.35
C LEU A 124 11.52 0.92 -39.79
N VAL A 125 11.19 -0.09 -40.60
CA VAL A 125 10.52 -1.32 -40.14
C VAL A 125 11.41 -2.08 -39.16
N ASN A 126 12.72 -2.20 -39.43
CA ASN A 126 13.64 -2.83 -38.49
C ASN A 126 13.77 -2.02 -37.18
N GLU A 127 13.83 -0.70 -37.28
CA GLU A 127 13.81 0.19 -36.10
C GLU A 127 12.53 0.03 -35.29
N ARG A 128 11.37 -0.12 -35.95
CA ARG A 128 10.08 -0.40 -35.31
C ARG A 128 10.12 -1.70 -34.54
N GLU A 129 10.63 -2.78 -35.14
CA GLU A 129 10.73 -4.08 -34.46
C GLU A 129 11.65 -4.00 -33.23
N MET A 130 12.78 -3.31 -33.32
CA MET A 130 13.68 -3.09 -32.19
C MET A 130 13.02 -2.26 -31.08
N ALA A 131 12.32 -1.18 -31.44
CA ALA A 131 11.61 -0.33 -30.49
C ALA A 131 10.46 -1.10 -29.79
N ILE A 132 9.73 -1.94 -30.52
CA ILE A 132 8.69 -2.81 -29.95
C ILE A 132 9.29 -3.80 -28.95
N ARG A 133 10.37 -4.50 -29.31
CA ARG A 133 11.04 -5.44 -28.40
C ARG A 133 11.52 -4.73 -27.13
N LYS A 134 12.18 -3.58 -27.27
CA LYS A 134 12.65 -2.78 -26.14
C LYS A 134 11.51 -2.35 -25.21
N ALA A 135 10.36 -1.93 -25.76
CA ALA A 135 9.19 -1.58 -24.97
C ALA A 135 8.56 -2.79 -24.27
N GLN A 136 8.54 -3.96 -24.92
CA GLN A 136 8.10 -5.22 -24.31
C GLN A 136 9.02 -5.66 -23.17
N ASP A 137 10.33 -5.59 -23.35
CA ASP A 137 11.31 -5.93 -22.33
C ASP A 137 11.18 -5.01 -21.10
N ALA A 138 11.06 -3.70 -21.32
CA ALA A 138 10.83 -2.73 -20.24
C ALA A 138 9.51 -2.97 -19.50
N ASN A 139 8.44 -3.34 -20.22
CA ASN A 139 7.16 -3.72 -19.61
C ASN A 139 7.27 -5.02 -18.80
N SER A 140 8.03 -6.01 -19.28
CA SER A 140 8.25 -7.25 -18.53
C SER A 140 8.99 -7.01 -17.22
N ALA A 141 10.01 -6.13 -17.23
CA ALA A 141 10.71 -5.72 -16.02
C ALA A 141 9.78 -5.01 -15.02
N LEU A 142 8.90 -4.12 -15.51
CA LEU A 142 7.91 -3.45 -14.67
C LEU A 142 6.91 -4.45 -14.04
N LYS A 143 6.46 -5.46 -14.80
CA LYS A 143 5.57 -6.52 -14.30
C LYS A 143 6.22 -7.39 -13.24
N GLU A 144 7.51 -7.69 -13.35
CA GLU A 144 8.22 -8.43 -12.30
C GLU A 144 8.32 -7.60 -11.01
N ILE A 145 8.60 -6.30 -11.13
CA ILE A 145 8.57 -5.38 -9.97
C ILE A 145 7.16 -5.33 -9.36
N GLU A 146 6.11 -5.25 -10.17
CA GLU A 146 4.71 -5.30 -9.70
C GLU A 146 4.42 -6.57 -8.90
N LYS A 147 4.77 -7.76 -9.42
CA LYS A 147 4.60 -9.03 -8.69
C LYS A 147 5.34 -9.04 -7.36
N THR A 148 6.60 -8.60 -7.34
CA THR A 148 7.37 -8.53 -6.08
C THR A 148 6.73 -7.55 -5.07
N ALA A 149 6.08 -6.48 -5.54
CA ALA A 149 5.37 -5.54 -4.67
C ALA A 149 4.15 -6.20 -4.02
N GLU A 150 3.40 -6.97 -4.80
CA GLU A 150 2.24 -7.74 -4.34
C GLU A 150 2.67 -8.78 -3.29
N GLU A 151 3.75 -9.52 -3.55
CA GLU A 151 4.31 -10.52 -2.63
C GLU A 151 4.73 -9.88 -1.30
N LEU A 152 5.51 -8.79 -1.33
CA LEU A 152 5.91 -8.06 -0.13
C LEU A 152 4.70 -7.49 0.63
N THR A 153 3.66 -7.08 -0.08
CA THR A 153 2.42 -6.58 0.54
C THR A 153 1.69 -7.69 1.28
N LEU A 154 1.61 -8.89 0.70
CA LEU A 154 1.04 -10.07 1.36
C LEU A 154 1.85 -10.47 2.60
N GLU A 155 3.18 -10.45 2.52
CA GLU A 155 4.04 -10.71 3.68
C GLU A 155 3.88 -9.66 4.79
N LEU A 156 3.74 -8.38 4.41
CA LEU A 156 3.47 -7.30 5.36
C LEU A 156 2.14 -7.51 6.09
N ILE A 157 1.07 -7.87 5.37
CA ILE A 157 -0.24 -8.16 5.96
C ILE A 157 -0.15 -9.34 6.91
N SER A 158 0.43 -10.46 6.48
CA SER A 158 0.58 -11.67 7.31
C SER A 158 1.40 -11.40 8.58
N THR A 159 2.51 -10.65 8.46
CA THR A 159 3.33 -10.30 9.63
C THR A 159 2.59 -9.35 10.58
N LYS A 160 1.80 -8.41 10.07
CA LYS A 160 0.94 -7.54 10.88
C LYS A 160 -0.13 -8.33 11.64
N GLU A 161 -0.85 -9.23 10.97
CA GLU A 161 -1.85 -10.09 11.61
C GLU A 161 -1.24 -10.95 12.71
N SER A 162 -0.06 -11.54 12.47
CA SER A 162 0.66 -12.32 13.48
C SER A 162 1.08 -11.48 14.69
N LEU A 163 1.45 -10.22 14.47
CA LEU A 163 1.81 -9.27 15.53
C LEU A 163 0.59 -8.87 16.36
N GLU A 164 -0.54 -8.59 15.71
CA GLU A 164 -1.81 -8.27 16.38
C GLU A 164 -2.31 -9.46 17.22
N SER A 165 -2.21 -10.67 16.69
CA SER A 165 -2.53 -11.91 17.43
C SER A 165 -1.63 -12.10 18.66
N ALA A 166 -0.31 -11.90 18.50
CA ALA A 166 0.63 -11.98 19.61
C ALA A 166 0.35 -10.90 20.68
N HIS A 167 -0.06 -9.70 20.27
CA HIS A 167 -0.42 -8.63 21.18
C HIS A 167 -1.71 -8.93 21.96
N ALA A 168 -2.73 -9.48 21.30
CA ALA A 168 -3.95 -9.94 21.97
C ALA A 168 -3.65 -11.02 23.01
N ALA A 169 -2.85 -12.03 22.66
CA ALA A 169 -2.45 -13.09 23.59
C ALA A 169 -1.68 -12.55 24.81
N HIS A 170 -0.82 -11.54 24.61
CA HIS A 170 -0.13 -10.85 25.70
C HIS A 170 -1.11 -10.12 26.64
N LEU A 171 -2.08 -9.39 26.09
CA LEU A 171 -3.09 -8.70 26.90
C LEU A 171 -3.92 -9.68 27.73
N GLU A 172 -4.37 -10.78 27.14
CA GLU A 172 -5.10 -11.81 27.89
C GLU A 172 -4.24 -12.46 28.98
N ALA A 173 -2.94 -12.69 28.71
CA ALA A 173 -2.03 -13.23 29.71
C ALA A 173 -1.85 -12.25 30.89
N GLU A 174 -1.82 -10.95 30.61
CA GLU A 174 -1.72 -9.91 31.62
C GLU A 174 -3.01 -9.80 32.45
N GLU A 175 -4.18 -9.90 31.82
CA GLU A 175 -5.47 -9.98 32.52
C GLU A 175 -5.52 -11.20 33.45
N ARG A 176 -5.10 -12.37 32.98
CA ARG A 176 -5.01 -13.58 33.81
C ARG A 176 -4.04 -13.40 34.97
N ARG A 177 -2.89 -12.74 34.74
CA ARG A 177 -1.90 -12.44 35.78
C ARG A 177 -2.48 -11.53 36.86
N ILE A 178 -3.19 -10.47 36.46
CA ILE A 178 -3.87 -9.54 37.38
C ILE A 178 -4.98 -10.26 38.15
N GLY A 179 -5.82 -11.05 37.47
CA GLY A 179 -6.86 -11.85 38.11
C GLY A 179 -6.32 -12.82 39.17
N ALA A 180 -5.21 -13.51 38.87
CA ALA A 180 -4.55 -14.39 39.83
C ALA A 180 -3.93 -13.63 41.02
N ALA A 181 -3.42 -12.41 40.82
CA ALA A 181 -2.91 -11.58 41.90
C ALA A 181 -4.03 -11.11 42.83
N LEU A 182 -5.16 -10.65 42.28
CA LEU A 182 -6.33 -10.24 43.05
C LEU A 182 -6.93 -11.39 43.87
N ALA A 183 -6.99 -12.60 43.30
CA ALA A 183 -7.42 -13.79 44.02
C ALA A 183 -6.52 -14.09 45.24
N ARG A 184 -5.19 -14.02 45.07
CA ARG A 184 -4.24 -14.20 46.17
C ARG A 184 -4.37 -13.14 47.26
N GLU A 185 -4.60 -11.88 46.89
CA GLU A 185 -4.85 -10.81 47.86
C GLU A 185 -6.13 -11.07 48.66
N GLN A 186 -7.17 -11.57 48.00
CA GLN A 186 -8.42 -11.91 48.66
C GLN A 186 -8.29 -13.12 49.60
N ASP A 187 -7.51 -14.13 49.21
CA ASP A 187 -7.17 -15.26 50.08
C ASP A 187 -6.37 -14.79 51.30
N TYR A 188 -5.37 -13.91 51.10
CA TYR A 188 -4.60 -13.31 52.19
C TYR A 188 -5.49 -12.55 53.18
N LEU A 189 -6.42 -11.73 52.69
CA LEU A 189 -7.37 -11.01 53.54
C LEU A 189 -8.31 -11.96 54.30
N THR A 190 -8.62 -13.13 53.73
CA THR A 190 -9.44 -14.15 54.39
C THR A 190 -8.65 -14.83 55.49
N TRP A 191 -7.42 -15.27 55.21
CA TRP A 191 -6.51 -15.85 56.20
C TRP A 191 -6.18 -14.87 57.33
N GLU A 192 -6.05 -13.57 57.05
CA GLU A 192 -5.81 -12.56 58.09
C GLU A 192 -6.99 -12.46 59.07
N LYS A 193 -8.23 -12.58 58.58
CA LYS A 193 -9.43 -12.59 59.44
C LYS A 193 -9.51 -13.86 60.27
N GLU A 194 -9.27 -15.02 59.66
CA GLU A 194 -9.27 -16.31 60.35
C GLU A 194 -8.18 -16.35 61.43
N LEU A 195 -6.99 -15.83 61.13
CA LEU A 195 -5.89 -15.72 62.10
C LEU A 195 -6.28 -14.84 63.28
N LYS A 196 -6.83 -13.65 63.05
CA LYS A 196 -7.31 -12.76 64.11
C LYS A 196 -8.36 -13.43 64.99
N HIS A 197 -9.29 -14.16 64.39
CA HIS A 197 -10.31 -14.89 65.15
C HIS A 197 -9.70 -16.00 66.02
N ALA A 198 -8.77 -16.79 65.48
CA ALA A 198 -8.07 -17.81 66.24
C ALA A 198 -7.21 -17.20 67.37
N GLU A 199 -6.60 -16.04 67.16
CA GLU A 199 -5.88 -15.30 68.21
C GLU A 199 -6.81 -14.86 69.34
N GLU A 200 -8.00 -14.37 69.02
CA GLU A 200 -9.04 -13.99 70.00
C GLU A 200 -9.50 -15.21 70.83
N GLU A 201 -9.76 -16.35 70.18
CA GLU A 201 -10.14 -17.61 70.87
C GLU A 201 -9.03 -18.10 71.82
N VAL A 202 -7.76 -18.03 71.39
CA VAL A 202 -6.61 -18.41 72.23
C VAL A 202 -6.51 -17.47 73.44
N GLN A 203 -6.73 -16.16 73.25
CA GLN A 203 -6.74 -15.21 74.36
C GLN A 203 -7.86 -15.51 75.36
N GLU A 204 -9.06 -15.87 74.89
CA GLU A 204 -10.18 -16.24 75.75
C GLU A 204 -9.89 -17.52 76.54
N LEU A 205 -9.39 -18.57 75.88
CA LEU A 205 -8.99 -19.82 76.54
C LEU A 205 -7.90 -19.58 77.60
N ASN A 206 -6.95 -18.69 77.32
CA ASN A 206 -5.89 -18.36 78.29
C ASN A 206 -6.45 -17.65 79.53
N GLN A 207 -7.46 -16.78 79.37
CA GLN A 207 -8.17 -16.18 80.49
C GLN A 207 -8.92 -17.24 81.31
N GLN A 208 -9.61 -18.18 80.65
CA GLN A 208 -10.30 -19.28 81.33
C GLN A 208 -9.31 -20.21 82.06
N LEU A 209 -8.13 -20.46 81.50
CA LEU A 209 -7.08 -21.25 82.12
C LEU A 209 -6.52 -20.57 83.38
N LEU A 210 -6.33 -19.25 83.35
CA LEU A 210 -5.97 -18.46 84.53
C LEU A 210 -7.01 -18.59 85.65
N LEU A 211 -8.30 -18.47 85.31
CA LEU A 211 -9.40 -18.67 86.27
C LEU A 211 -9.41 -20.09 86.83
N THR A 212 -9.24 -21.10 85.97
CA THR A 212 -9.21 -22.52 86.38
C THR A 212 -8.03 -22.80 87.29
N LYS A 213 -6.87 -22.17 87.04
CA LYS A 213 -5.68 -22.28 87.89
C LYS A 213 -5.91 -21.68 89.28
N ASP A 214 -6.59 -20.54 89.38
CA ASP A 214 -7.00 -19.94 90.66
C ASP A 214 -8.01 -20.81 91.40
N LEU A 215 -8.99 -21.39 90.71
CA LEU A 215 -9.91 -22.35 91.31
C LEU A 215 -9.19 -23.61 91.80
N LYS A 216 -8.20 -24.10 91.05
CA LYS A 216 -7.37 -25.24 91.45
C LYS A 216 -6.57 -24.95 92.71
N SER A 217 -5.92 -23.79 92.81
CA SER A 217 -5.17 -23.41 94.03
C SER A 217 -6.10 -23.27 95.23
N LYS A 218 -7.29 -22.69 95.06
CA LYS A 218 -8.35 -22.65 96.10
C LYS A 218 -8.83 -24.04 96.52
N LEU A 219 -8.93 -24.97 95.57
CA LEU A 219 -9.30 -26.36 95.87
C LEU A 219 -8.19 -27.08 96.65
N GLU A 220 -6.92 -26.87 96.28
CA GLU A 220 -5.78 -27.43 97.02
C GLU A 220 -5.71 -26.89 98.45
N THR A 221 -5.93 -25.58 98.66
CA THR A 221 -5.96 -25.00 100.02
C THR A 221 -7.15 -25.49 100.85
N ALA A 222 -8.34 -25.64 100.25
CA ALA A 222 -9.48 -26.24 100.93
C ALA A 222 -9.23 -27.72 101.29
N SER A 223 -8.56 -28.46 100.40
CA SER A 223 -8.24 -29.89 100.62
C SER A 223 -7.21 -30.07 101.74
N THR A 224 -6.20 -29.21 101.83
CA THR A 224 -5.23 -29.23 102.94
C THR A 224 -5.87 -28.86 104.28
N LEU A 225 -6.76 -27.85 104.30
CA LEU A 225 -7.57 -27.52 105.48
C LEU A 225 -8.41 -28.71 105.95
N LEU A 226 -9.08 -29.40 105.03
CA LEU A 226 -9.89 -30.58 105.35
C LEU A 226 -9.05 -31.74 105.90
N TYR A 227 -7.86 -31.96 105.33
CA TYR A 227 -6.92 -32.95 105.86
C TYR A 227 -6.48 -32.60 107.28
N ASN A 228 -6.15 -31.33 107.55
CA ASN A 228 -5.78 -30.86 108.88
C ASN A 228 -6.92 -31.02 109.89
N LEU A 229 -8.15 -30.64 109.53
CA LEU A 229 -9.35 -30.85 110.36
C LEU A 229 -9.59 -32.33 110.67
N LYS A 230 -9.39 -33.22 109.70
CA LYS A 230 -9.47 -34.67 109.93
C LYS A 230 -8.41 -35.15 110.90
N ALA A 231 -7.18 -34.65 110.79
CA ALA A 231 -6.09 -34.97 111.70
C ALA A 231 -6.39 -34.47 113.13
N GLU A 232 -6.90 -33.25 113.28
CA GLU A 232 -7.35 -32.71 114.56
C GLU A 232 -8.51 -33.53 115.16
N LEU A 233 -9.48 -33.96 114.35
CA LEU A 233 -10.60 -34.79 114.80
C LEU A 233 -10.14 -36.19 115.21
N ALA A 234 -9.17 -36.77 114.49
CA ALA A 234 -8.54 -38.03 114.87
C ALA A 234 -7.77 -37.89 116.18
N ALA A 235 -6.97 -36.82 116.35
CA ALA A 235 -6.28 -36.52 117.60
C ALA A 235 -7.26 -36.28 118.77
N TYR A 236 -8.40 -35.63 118.52
CA TYR A 236 -9.47 -35.48 119.51
C TYR A 236 -10.07 -36.84 119.89
N MET A 237 -10.41 -37.69 118.91
CA MET A 237 -10.94 -39.03 119.17
C MET A 237 -9.94 -39.93 119.90
N GLU A 238 -8.65 -39.87 119.54
CA GLU A 238 -7.56 -40.60 120.19
C GLU A 238 -7.33 -40.12 121.63
N SER A 239 -7.40 -38.82 121.87
CA SER A 239 -7.38 -38.26 123.23
C SER A 239 -8.58 -38.70 124.08
N LYS A 240 -9.73 -38.95 123.43
CA LYS A 240 -10.94 -39.49 124.07
C LYS A 240 -10.86 -41.00 124.33
N LEU A 241 -10.15 -41.75 123.49
CA LEU A 241 -9.96 -43.20 123.62
C LEU A 241 -8.92 -43.55 124.70
N ASN A 242 -7.91 -42.69 124.89
CA ASN A 242 -6.86 -42.84 125.93
C ASN A 242 -7.33 -42.58 127.38
N GLN A 243 -8.66 -42.54 127.62
CA GLN A 243 -9.26 -42.48 128.95
C GLN A 243 -9.82 -43.84 129.43
N GLU A 244 -9.85 -44.88 128.60
CA GLU A 244 -10.30 -46.22 129.00
C GLU A 244 -9.45 -47.36 128.38
N SER A 245 -8.76 -48.09 129.25
CA SER A 245 -8.30 -49.50 129.11
C SER A 245 -6.81 -49.79 128.83
N THR A 246 -6.09 -49.88 129.95
CA THR A 246 -5.13 -50.89 130.45
C THR A 246 -4.52 -51.97 129.52
N SER A 247 -3.19 -52.07 129.66
CA SER A 247 -2.17 -53.01 129.15
C SER A 247 -2.21 -54.43 129.73
N PHE A 248 -1.58 -55.41 129.04
CA PHE A 248 -0.35 -56.13 129.48
C PHE A 248 -0.04 -57.35 128.58
N GLU A 249 1.19 -57.40 128.04
CA GLU A 249 1.91 -58.62 127.62
C GLU A 249 2.76 -59.13 128.80
N ASP A 250 3.07 -60.44 128.91
CA ASP A 250 4.46 -60.90 129.13
C ASP A 250 4.68 -62.43 128.96
N LYS A 251 5.96 -62.80 128.80
CA LYS A 251 6.57 -64.08 128.37
C LYS A 251 7.00 -65.06 129.51
N LEU A 252 7.05 -66.38 129.17
CA LEU A 252 7.92 -67.56 129.58
C LEU A 252 8.43 -67.74 131.06
N PRO A 253 9.00 -68.90 131.50
CA PRO A 253 8.96 -70.33 131.10
C PRO A 253 8.83 -71.35 132.30
N ASP A 254 8.89 -72.68 132.01
CA ASP A 254 9.75 -73.71 132.66
C ASP A 254 9.12 -75.08 133.07
N ASP A 255 9.91 -76.13 132.83
CA ASP A 255 10.05 -77.51 133.38
C ASP A 255 9.05 -78.70 133.26
N VAL A 256 9.62 -79.81 132.71
CA VAL A 256 9.68 -81.23 133.14
C VAL A 256 8.49 -82.23 133.00
N GLU A 257 8.87 -83.39 132.42
CA GLU A 257 8.39 -84.78 132.60
C GLU A 257 7.40 -85.48 131.63
N GLU A 258 7.90 -86.63 131.14
CA GLU A 258 7.25 -87.93 130.89
C GLU A 258 6.29 -88.22 129.70
N THR A 259 6.89 -88.86 128.69
CA THR A 259 6.52 -90.16 128.07
C THR A 259 5.19 -90.39 127.32
N THR A 260 5.39 -90.94 126.11
CA THR A 260 4.50 -91.85 125.33
C THR A 260 3.27 -91.26 124.60
N GLN A 261 3.49 -90.65 123.42
CA GLN A 261 2.50 -90.66 122.31
C GLN A 261 3.10 -90.32 120.93
N ASN A 262 4.18 -91.02 120.57
CA ASN A 262 4.99 -90.80 119.36
C ASN A 262 4.37 -91.33 118.04
N SER A 263 3.04 -91.24 117.84
CA SER A 263 2.42 -91.65 116.56
C SER A 263 1.22 -90.80 116.11
N ILE A 264 0.66 -89.93 116.97
CA ILE A 264 -0.43 -89.00 116.60
C ILE A 264 0.12 -87.63 116.20
N GLN A 265 1.24 -87.21 116.78
CA GLN A 265 1.87 -85.91 116.52
C GLN A 265 2.53 -85.82 115.13
N VAL A 266 3.07 -86.93 114.62
CA VAL A 266 3.63 -87.02 113.25
C VAL A 266 2.53 -86.94 112.18
N LEU A 267 1.35 -87.55 112.43
CA LEU A 267 0.21 -87.45 111.52
C LEU A 267 -0.44 -86.04 111.55
N ALA A 268 -0.43 -85.38 112.70
CA ALA A 268 -0.90 -84.00 112.81
C ALA A 268 0.04 -82.99 112.12
N SER A 269 1.36 -83.16 112.22
CA SER A 269 2.33 -82.27 111.54
C SER A 269 2.30 -82.45 110.02
N THR A 270 2.31 -83.70 109.53
CA THR A 270 2.19 -84.00 108.09
C THR A 270 0.86 -83.51 107.48
N ARG A 271 -0.25 -83.54 108.24
CA ARG A 271 -1.53 -82.96 107.80
C ARG A 271 -1.51 -81.43 107.75
N LYS A 272 -0.82 -80.77 108.70
CA LYS A 272 -0.64 -79.32 108.68
C LYS A 272 0.24 -78.88 107.51
N GLU A 273 1.35 -79.59 107.27
CA GLU A 273 2.23 -79.36 106.11
C GLU A 273 1.48 -79.59 104.79
N LEU A 274 0.62 -80.61 104.70
CA LEU A 274 -0.21 -80.85 103.51
C LEU A 274 -1.20 -79.71 103.24
N GLU A 275 -1.83 -79.16 104.29
CA GLU A 275 -2.75 -78.03 104.14
C GLU A 275 -2.00 -76.72 103.79
N GLU A 276 -0.80 -76.49 104.35
CA GLU A 276 0.07 -75.37 103.97
C GLU A 276 0.54 -75.48 102.51
N VAL A 277 0.93 -76.67 102.06
CA VAL A 277 1.26 -76.93 100.65
C VAL A 277 0.04 -76.67 99.76
N LYS A 278 -1.16 -77.10 100.15
CA LYS A 278 -2.39 -76.86 99.40
C LYS A 278 -2.73 -75.36 99.28
N VAL A 279 -2.59 -74.60 100.37
CA VAL A 279 -2.76 -73.14 100.36
C VAL A 279 -1.68 -72.48 99.48
N SER A 280 -0.44 -72.95 99.51
CA SER A 280 0.63 -72.44 98.65
C SER A 280 0.38 -72.74 97.16
N ILE A 281 -0.21 -73.90 96.84
CA ILE A 281 -0.59 -74.29 95.47
C ILE A 281 -1.72 -73.40 94.95
N GLU A 282 -2.77 -73.15 95.75
CA GLU A 282 -3.84 -72.25 95.33
C GLU A 282 -3.34 -70.80 95.19
N LYS A 283 -2.47 -70.31 96.08
CA LYS A 283 -1.81 -69.00 95.91
C LYS A 283 -0.97 -68.92 94.62
N ALA A 284 -0.15 -69.93 94.35
CA ALA A 284 0.65 -69.99 93.12
C ALA A 284 -0.24 -70.05 91.87
N LYS A 285 -1.39 -70.72 91.95
CA LYS A 285 -2.37 -70.79 90.86
C LYS A 285 -3.07 -69.45 90.62
N ASP A 286 -3.42 -68.71 91.67
CA ASP A 286 -3.95 -67.35 91.57
C ASP A 286 -2.90 -66.38 91.01
N GLU A 287 -1.64 -66.47 91.43
CA GLU A 287 -0.53 -65.70 90.87
C GLU A 287 -0.33 -66.00 89.37
N VAL A 288 -0.37 -67.28 88.97
CA VAL A 288 -0.32 -67.67 87.54
C VAL A 288 -1.52 -67.12 86.78
N ALA A 289 -2.71 -67.07 87.37
CA ALA A 289 -3.89 -66.45 86.75
C ALA A 289 -3.70 -64.93 86.57
N CYS A 290 -3.22 -64.22 87.59
CA CYS A 290 -2.89 -62.79 87.52
C CYS A 290 -1.81 -62.50 86.47
N LEU A 291 -0.73 -63.29 86.44
CA LEU A 291 0.33 -63.16 85.44
C LEU A 291 -0.19 -63.42 84.02
N ARG A 292 -1.11 -64.38 83.84
CA ARG A 292 -1.75 -64.65 82.55
C ARG A 292 -2.59 -63.47 82.08
N VAL A 293 -3.35 -62.83 82.97
CA VAL A 293 -4.12 -61.61 82.66
C VAL A 293 -3.19 -60.45 82.31
N ALA A 294 -2.12 -60.24 83.07
CA ALA A 294 -1.12 -59.21 82.78
C ALA A 294 -0.44 -59.43 81.42
N ALA A 295 -0.06 -60.67 81.10
CA ALA A 295 0.52 -61.01 79.80
C ALA A 295 -0.45 -60.76 78.64
N ALA A 296 -1.75 -61.06 78.83
CA ALA A 296 -2.77 -60.76 77.83
C ALA A 296 -2.97 -59.24 77.64
N SER A 297 -2.93 -58.45 78.72
CA SER A 297 -3.00 -56.98 78.66
C SER A 297 -1.81 -56.39 77.91
N LEU A 298 -0.58 -56.80 78.26
CA LEU A 298 0.64 -56.35 77.58
C LEU A 298 0.66 -56.73 76.11
N LYS A 299 0.13 -57.90 75.75
CA LYS A 299 -0.01 -58.30 74.34
C LYS A 299 -0.98 -57.39 73.59
N SER A 300 -2.14 -57.07 74.18
CA SER A 300 -3.11 -56.12 73.62
C SER A 300 -2.52 -54.72 73.47
N GLU A 301 -1.74 -54.26 74.44
CA GLU A 301 -1.00 -53.00 74.35
C GLU A 301 0.04 -53.01 73.24
N LEU A 302 0.83 -54.07 73.13
CA LEU A 302 1.81 -54.23 72.05
C LEU A 302 1.15 -54.21 70.66
N ASP A 303 0.02 -54.92 70.49
CA ASP A 303 -0.70 -54.94 69.23
C ASP A 303 -1.30 -53.56 68.89
N ARG A 304 -1.74 -52.79 69.90
CA ARG A 304 -2.21 -51.41 69.73
C ARG A 304 -1.08 -50.46 69.34
N GLU A 305 0.08 -50.57 69.97
CA GLU A 305 1.26 -49.75 69.63
C GLU A 305 1.84 -50.11 68.26
N ARG A 306 1.75 -51.38 67.84
CA ARG A 306 2.10 -51.76 66.46
C ARG A 306 1.16 -51.09 65.45
N ALA A 307 -0.14 -51.07 65.73
CA ALA A 307 -1.10 -50.39 64.87
C ALA A 307 -0.86 -48.87 64.81
N SER A 308 -0.60 -48.22 65.96
CA SER A 308 -0.28 -46.78 66.00
C SER A 308 0.99 -46.45 65.21
N LEU A 309 2.04 -47.28 65.30
CA LEU A 309 3.28 -47.12 64.55
C LEU A 309 3.05 -47.22 63.03
N THR A 310 2.27 -48.21 62.56
CA THR A 310 1.96 -48.32 61.12
C THR A 310 1.18 -47.13 60.60
N ASN A 311 0.25 -46.59 61.39
CA ASN A 311 -0.50 -45.39 61.04
C ASN A 311 0.43 -44.15 60.95
N LEU A 312 1.34 -44.01 61.92
CA LEU A 312 2.34 -42.95 61.92
C LEU A 312 3.24 -43.02 60.67
N GLN A 313 3.74 -44.20 60.33
CA GLN A 313 4.57 -44.42 59.13
C GLN A 313 3.83 -44.06 57.84
N GLN A 314 2.54 -44.42 57.73
CA GLN A 314 1.73 -44.01 56.58
C GLN A 314 1.56 -42.49 56.52
N ARG A 315 1.28 -41.85 57.65
CA ARG A 315 1.13 -40.39 57.74
C ARG A 315 2.43 -39.66 57.41
N GLU A 316 3.56 -40.17 57.86
CA GLU A 316 4.90 -39.69 57.53
C GLU A 316 5.18 -39.80 56.03
N GLY A 317 4.86 -40.95 55.42
CA GLY A 317 4.97 -41.13 53.96
C GLY A 317 4.14 -40.12 53.17
N MET A 318 2.89 -39.88 53.58
CA MET A 318 2.04 -38.85 52.95
C MET A 318 2.58 -37.43 53.14
N ALA A 319 3.10 -37.12 54.34
CA ALA A 319 3.71 -35.82 54.61
C ALA A 319 4.98 -35.61 53.76
N SER A 320 5.81 -36.65 53.59
CA SER A 320 7.00 -36.60 52.73
C SER A 320 6.65 -36.32 51.27
N ILE A 321 5.60 -36.96 50.73
CA ILE A 321 5.11 -36.68 49.37
C ILE A 321 4.63 -35.23 49.24
N ALA A 322 3.89 -34.73 50.23
CA ALA A 322 3.42 -33.34 50.24
C ALA A 322 4.59 -32.34 50.26
N VAL A 323 5.62 -32.59 51.08
CA VAL A 323 6.83 -31.75 51.14
C VAL A 323 7.54 -31.73 49.80
N SER A 324 7.78 -32.90 49.17
CA SER A 324 8.43 -32.94 47.85
C SER A 324 7.61 -32.24 46.76
N SER A 325 6.28 -32.28 46.84
CA SER A 325 5.40 -31.53 45.92
C SER A 325 5.56 -30.02 46.10
N LEU A 326 5.55 -29.54 47.35
CA LEU A 326 5.73 -28.13 47.67
C LEU A 326 7.13 -27.62 47.30
N GLU A 327 8.17 -28.42 47.50
CA GLU A 327 9.54 -28.10 47.08
C GLU A 327 9.61 -27.93 45.55
N ALA A 328 8.99 -28.83 44.79
CA ALA A 328 8.94 -28.72 43.33
C ALA A 328 8.16 -27.47 42.85
N GLU A 329 7.06 -27.12 43.52
CA GLU A 329 6.32 -25.88 43.23
C GLU A 329 7.13 -24.62 43.58
N LEU A 330 7.85 -24.65 44.70
CA LEU A 330 8.74 -23.57 45.10
C LEU A 330 9.86 -23.35 44.08
N ASP A 331 10.44 -24.43 43.55
CA ASP A 331 11.49 -24.29 42.54
C ASP A 331 10.96 -23.83 41.19
N ARG A 332 9.76 -24.25 40.78
CA ARG A 332 9.09 -23.69 39.59
C ARG A 332 8.83 -22.20 39.75
N THR A 333 8.28 -21.77 40.89
CA THR A 333 7.97 -20.36 41.13
C THR A 333 9.24 -19.50 41.18
N LYS A 334 10.35 -20.00 41.71
CA LYS A 334 11.66 -19.31 41.64
C LYS A 334 12.12 -19.12 40.18
N GLN A 335 12.00 -20.14 39.34
CA GLN A 335 12.37 -20.06 37.93
C GLN A 335 11.48 -19.05 37.16
N ASP A 336 10.17 -19.10 37.39
CA ASP A 336 9.22 -18.15 36.79
C ASP A 336 9.53 -16.71 37.21
N LEU A 337 9.87 -16.48 38.49
CA LEU A 337 10.23 -15.16 39.00
C LEU A 337 11.49 -14.61 38.34
N GLU A 338 12.51 -15.44 38.10
CA GLU A 338 13.73 -15.00 37.41
C GLU A 338 13.44 -14.64 35.94
N VAL A 339 12.57 -15.40 35.25
CA VAL A 339 12.13 -15.06 33.88
C VAL A 339 11.39 -13.72 33.86
N VAL A 340 10.50 -13.48 34.82
CA VAL A 340 9.78 -12.21 34.93
C VAL A 340 10.76 -11.06 35.20
N ARG A 341 11.74 -11.26 36.08
CA ARG A 341 12.77 -10.26 36.40
C ARG A 341 13.61 -9.86 35.18
N VAL A 342 14.00 -10.83 34.34
CA VAL A 342 14.73 -10.55 33.09
C VAL A 342 13.87 -9.74 32.13
N LYS A 343 12.57 -10.08 31.98
CA LYS A 343 11.63 -9.33 31.14
C LYS A 343 11.39 -7.92 31.65
N GLU A 344 11.25 -7.75 32.96
CA GLU A 344 11.09 -6.45 33.61
C GLU A 344 12.30 -5.55 33.36
N LYS A 345 13.52 -6.08 33.54
CA LYS A 345 14.75 -5.34 33.27
C LYS A 345 14.83 -4.86 31.82
N ALA A 346 14.52 -5.74 30.86
CA ALA A 346 14.49 -5.39 29.44
C ALA A 346 13.39 -4.35 29.11
N ALA A 347 12.24 -4.40 29.78
CA ALA A 347 11.19 -3.39 29.62
C ALA A 347 11.63 -2.03 30.18
N ARG A 348 12.27 -2.00 31.34
CA ARG A 348 12.83 -0.78 31.94
C ARG A 348 13.90 -0.14 31.05
N GLU A 349 14.79 -0.93 30.47
CA GLU A 349 15.80 -0.44 29.52
C GLU A 349 15.13 0.22 28.30
N LYS A 350 14.12 -0.42 27.70
CA LYS A 350 13.34 0.16 26.60
C LYS A 350 12.60 1.44 26.99
N MET A 351 12.06 1.52 28.21
CA MET A 351 11.40 2.73 28.70
C MET A 351 12.37 3.92 28.81
N VAL A 352 13.66 3.67 29.04
CA VAL A 352 14.69 4.73 29.07
C VAL A 352 15.14 5.12 27.66
N GLU A 353 15.17 4.17 26.72
CA GLU A 353 15.58 4.43 25.32
C GLU A 353 14.50 5.14 24.49
N LEU A 354 13.23 4.79 24.68
CA LEU A 354 12.13 5.32 23.87
C LEU A 354 12.04 6.86 23.89
N PRO A 355 12.14 7.55 25.04
CA PRO A 355 12.15 9.02 25.06
C PRO A 355 13.33 9.63 24.32
N LYS A 356 14.51 8.98 24.34
CA LYS A 356 15.70 9.47 23.62
C LYS A 356 15.51 9.38 22.11
N LEU A 357 14.96 8.27 21.62
CA LEU A 357 14.63 8.10 20.21
C LEU A 357 13.56 9.10 19.76
N LEU A 358 12.55 9.34 20.60
CA LEU A 358 11.51 10.32 20.31
C LEU A 358 12.07 11.75 20.26
N GLN A 359 13.00 12.10 21.16
CA GLN A 359 13.69 13.38 21.14
C GLN A 359 14.57 13.54 19.89
N GLN A 360 15.29 12.50 19.47
CA GLN A 360 16.09 12.51 18.24
C GLN A 360 15.21 12.69 17.01
N ALA A 361 14.12 11.94 16.91
CA ALA A 361 13.17 12.08 15.80
C ALA A 361 12.54 13.48 15.73
N ALA A 362 12.26 14.11 16.89
CA ALA A 362 11.78 15.49 16.94
C ALA A 362 12.84 16.48 16.43
N GLN A 363 14.10 16.32 16.84
CA GLN A 363 15.21 17.16 16.37
C GLN A 363 15.44 17.01 14.86
N GLU A 364 15.37 15.79 14.32
CA GLU A 364 15.48 15.52 12.88
C GLU A 364 14.33 16.15 12.10
N ALA A 365 13.10 16.08 12.61
CA ALA A 365 11.94 16.73 12.01
C ALA A 365 12.09 18.27 11.97
N ASP A 366 12.58 18.88 13.05
CA ASP A 366 12.84 20.32 13.12
C ASP A 366 13.96 20.74 12.13
N GLN A 367 15.02 19.94 12.01
CA GLN A 367 16.08 20.17 11.03
C GLN A 367 15.56 20.08 9.59
N ALA A 368 14.78 19.04 9.28
CA ALA A 368 14.18 18.87 7.95
C ALA A 368 13.24 20.04 7.61
N LYS A 369 12.47 20.53 8.58
CA LYS A 369 11.62 21.71 8.42
C LYS A 369 12.44 22.97 8.12
N SER A 370 13.54 23.18 8.83
CA SER A 370 14.45 24.31 8.58
C SER A 370 15.06 24.25 7.17
N VAL A 371 15.54 23.09 6.73
CA VAL A 371 16.08 22.89 5.37
C VAL A 371 15.00 23.15 4.32
N ALA A 372 13.79 22.63 4.51
CA ALA A 372 12.69 22.88 3.58
C ALA A 372 12.31 24.36 3.50
N GLN A 373 12.38 25.09 4.62
CA GLN A 373 12.14 26.53 4.63
C GLN A 373 13.23 27.29 3.86
N MET A 374 14.51 26.98 4.09
CA MET A 374 15.61 27.61 3.35
C MET A 374 15.49 27.37 1.83
N ALA A 375 15.18 26.13 1.42
CA ALA A 375 14.97 25.82 0.01
C ALA A 375 13.82 26.61 -0.62
N ARG A 376 12.72 26.84 0.12
CA ARG A 376 11.60 27.68 -0.33
C ARG A 376 11.99 29.14 -0.46
N GLU A 377 12.77 29.66 0.49
CA GLU A 377 13.26 31.04 0.44
C GLU A 377 14.23 31.27 -0.72
N GLU A 378 15.11 30.30 -1.01
CA GLU A 378 16.02 30.34 -2.15
C GLU A 378 15.28 30.24 -3.48
N LEU A 379 14.28 29.36 -3.59
CA LEU A 379 13.40 29.29 -4.75
C LEU A 379 12.67 30.62 -5.00
N ARG A 380 12.15 31.27 -3.93
CA ARG A 380 11.49 32.58 -4.04
C ARG A 380 12.47 33.63 -4.58
N LYS A 381 13.69 33.69 -4.06
CA LYS A 381 14.73 34.63 -4.55
C LYS A 381 15.05 34.39 -6.01
N SER A 382 15.26 33.13 -6.41
CA SER A 382 15.52 32.77 -7.82
C SER A 382 14.37 33.17 -8.75
N LYS A 383 13.11 33.01 -8.32
CA LYS A 383 11.94 33.47 -9.09
C LYS A 383 11.92 35.00 -9.25
N GLU A 384 12.23 35.74 -8.18
CA GLU A 384 12.31 37.20 -8.23
C GLU A 384 13.42 37.68 -9.17
N GLU A 385 14.59 37.05 -9.12
CA GLU A 385 15.70 37.33 -10.05
C GLU A 385 15.34 37.01 -11.51
N ALA A 386 14.61 35.91 -11.75
CA ALA A 386 14.15 35.54 -13.08
C ALA A 386 13.13 36.55 -13.66
N GLU A 387 12.16 36.99 -12.85
CA GLU A 387 11.19 38.01 -13.27
C GLU A 387 11.88 39.37 -13.52
N GLN A 388 12.85 39.75 -12.69
CA GLN A 388 13.66 40.94 -12.90
C GLN A 388 14.46 40.86 -14.22
N ALA A 389 15.08 39.70 -14.50
CA ALA A 389 15.79 39.47 -15.74
C ALA A 389 14.86 39.55 -16.96
N LYS A 390 13.65 38.97 -16.86
CA LYS A 390 12.62 39.04 -17.91
C LYS A 390 12.17 40.47 -18.19
N ALA A 391 11.92 41.27 -17.15
CA ALA A 391 11.57 42.69 -17.30
C ALA A 391 12.71 43.48 -17.98
N SER A 392 13.96 43.19 -17.61
CA SER A 392 15.13 43.81 -18.24
C SER A 392 15.28 43.42 -19.71
N ALA A 393 15.04 42.15 -20.05
CA ALA A 393 15.08 41.64 -21.43
C ALA A 393 14.02 42.29 -22.31
N SER A 394 12.78 42.40 -21.81
CA SER A 394 11.69 43.11 -22.52
C SER A 394 12.03 44.58 -22.78
N THR A 395 12.65 45.25 -21.81
CA THR A 395 13.10 46.64 -22.00
C THR A 395 14.17 46.75 -23.09
N ILE A 396 15.13 45.82 -23.12
CA ILE A 396 16.17 45.78 -24.15
C ILE A 396 15.56 45.49 -25.53
N GLU A 397 14.59 44.59 -25.61
CA GLU A 397 13.89 44.26 -26.85
C GLU A 397 13.13 45.47 -27.42
N ILE A 398 12.41 46.21 -26.58
CA ILE A 398 11.72 47.44 -26.99
C ILE A 398 12.73 48.47 -27.53
N ARG A 399 13.88 48.65 -26.85
CA ARG A 399 14.95 49.55 -27.32
C ARG A 399 15.54 49.10 -28.65
N LEU A 400 15.74 47.80 -28.85
CA LEU A 400 16.21 47.24 -30.11
C LEU A 400 15.23 47.51 -31.25
N GLN A 401 13.93 47.28 -31.02
CA GLN A 401 12.89 47.57 -32.02
C GLN A 401 12.83 49.06 -32.37
N ALA A 402 12.98 49.95 -31.39
CA ALA A 402 13.06 51.39 -31.62
C ALA A 402 14.27 51.75 -32.49
N ALA A 403 15.46 51.23 -32.18
CA ALA A 403 16.67 51.44 -32.97
C ALA A 403 16.55 50.90 -34.39
N LEU A 404 15.91 49.74 -34.60
CA LEU A 404 15.65 49.20 -35.94
C LEU A 404 14.75 50.13 -36.77
N LYS A 405 13.69 50.68 -36.17
CA LYS A 405 12.82 51.66 -36.84
C LYS A 405 13.56 52.95 -37.20
N GLU A 406 14.48 53.40 -36.33
CA GLU A 406 15.34 54.55 -36.62
C GLU A 406 16.33 54.26 -37.76
N ILE A 407 16.92 53.07 -37.81
CA ILE A 407 17.76 52.62 -38.94
C ILE A 407 16.96 52.58 -40.25
N GLU A 408 15.72 52.10 -40.21
CA GLU A 408 14.84 52.11 -41.40
C GLU A 408 14.49 53.53 -41.84
N ALA A 409 14.18 54.43 -40.89
CA ALA A 409 13.90 55.83 -41.17
C ALA A 409 15.12 56.56 -41.76
N THR A 410 16.32 56.34 -41.22
CA THR A 410 17.57 56.90 -41.74
C THR A 410 17.91 56.36 -43.12
N ARG A 411 17.72 55.05 -43.38
CA ARG A 411 17.85 54.48 -44.74
C ARG A 411 16.84 55.04 -45.73
N ALA A 412 15.61 55.30 -45.29
CA ALA A 412 14.61 55.95 -46.14
C ALA A 412 15.03 57.39 -46.47
N SER A 413 15.53 58.13 -45.47
CA SER A 413 16.08 59.48 -45.65
C SER A 413 17.30 59.48 -46.58
N GLU A 414 18.23 58.54 -46.41
CA GLU A 414 19.39 58.35 -47.29
C GLU A 414 18.98 58.13 -48.74
N LYS A 415 17.99 57.25 -48.99
CA LYS A 415 17.44 57.03 -50.34
C LYS A 415 16.84 58.30 -50.94
N LEU A 416 16.10 59.08 -50.14
CA LEU A 416 15.55 60.36 -50.59
C LEU A 416 16.66 61.36 -50.92
N ALA A 417 17.70 61.46 -50.09
CA ALA A 417 18.85 62.32 -50.36
C ALA A 417 19.59 61.90 -51.64
N LEU A 418 19.81 60.59 -51.85
CA LEU A 418 20.41 60.06 -53.09
C LEU A 418 19.55 60.35 -54.31
N ALA A 419 18.21 60.25 -54.20
CA ALA A 419 17.30 60.60 -55.28
C ALA A 419 17.35 62.09 -55.60
N ALA A 420 17.42 62.96 -54.59
CA ALA A 420 17.58 64.40 -54.77
C ALA A 420 18.91 64.76 -55.45
N ILE A 421 20.02 64.11 -55.06
CA ILE A 421 21.31 64.28 -55.73
C ILE A 421 21.24 63.87 -57.20
N LYS A 422 20.63 62.71 -57.51
CA LYS A 422 20.44 62.28 -58.90
C LYS A 422 19.58 63.25 -59.70
N ALA A 423 18.48 63.73 -59.13
CA ALA A 423 17.63 64.73 -59.78
C ALA A 423 18.40 66.04 -60.07
N LEU A 424 19.25 66.49 -59.14
CA LEU A 424 20.13 67.64 -59.35
C LEU A 424 21.17 67.37 -60.45
N GLN A 425 21.85 66.23 -60.45
CA GLN A 425 22.79 65.85 -61.50
C GLN A 425 22.12 65.74 -62.87
N GLU A 426 20.92 65.15 -62.96
CA GLU A 426 20.14 65.09 -64.19
C GLU A 426 19.73 66.50 -64.66
N SER A 427 19.41 67.42 -63.74
CA SER A 427 19.15 68.82 -64.05
C SER A 427 20.38 69.59 -64.52
N GLU A 428 21.55 69.36 -63.92
CA GLU A 428 22.83 69.96 -64.32
C GLU A 428 23.34 69.38 -65.65
N GLN A 429 23.18 68.07 -65.89
CA GLN A 429 23.47 67.46 -67.19
C GLN A 429 22.50 67.95 -68.27
N ALA A 430 21.21 68.17 -67.91
CA ALA A 430 20.26 68.84 -68.79
C ALA A 430 20.66 70.29 -69.10
N ALA A 431 21.29 71.00 -68.16
CA ALA A 431 21.82 72.36 -68.36
C ALA A 431 23.16 72.36 -69.13
N SER A 432 24.01 71.35 -68.97
CA SER A 432 25.34 71.24 -69.58
C SER A 432 25.32 70.72 -71.04
N ILE A 433 24.21 70.13 -71.50
CA ILE A 433 24.01 69.68 -72.89
C ILE A 433 23.28 70.76 -73.74
N GLY A 434 22.97 71.93 -73.17
CA GLY A 434 22.30 73.02 -73.86
C GLY A 434 23.21 74.19 -74.23
N GLY A 435 24.06 74.00 -75.24
CA GLY A 435 24.28 75.08 -76.21
C GLY A 435 22.99 75.30 -77.00
N GLU A 436 22.78 76.54 -77.44
CA GLU A 436 21.55 77.10 -78.04
C GLU A 436 20.71 76.15 -78.93
N ASP A 437 19.39 76.35 -78.84
CA ASP A 437 18.30 75.84 -79.69
C ASP A 437 17.70 74.43 -79.46
N SER A 438 16.89 74.27 -78.41
CA SER A 438 15.56 73.60 -78.50
C SER A 438 14.77 73.61 -77.19
N PRO A 439 13.42 73.63 -77.24
CA PRO A 439 12.58 73.85 -76.08
C PRO A 439 12.56 72.58 -75.22
N ARG A 440 13.08 72.67 -73.99
CA ARG A 440 12.90 71.61 -72.98
C ARG A 440 11.83 72.00 -71.94
N SER A 441 10.81 72.75 -72.37
CA SER A 441 9.46 72.41 -71.93
C SER A 441 9.05 71.20 -72.75
N VAL A 442 8.83 70.05 -72.10
CA VAL A 442 8.12 68.96 -72.79
C VAL A 442 6.69 69.44 -72.96
N THR A 443 6.44 70.16 -74.06
CA THR A 443 5.12 70.62 -74.44
C THR A 443 4.39 69.40 -74.98
N LEU A 444 3.81 68.61 -74.07
CA LEU A 444 2.93 67.50 -74.44
C LEU A 444 1.76 68.11 -75.24
N PRO A 445 1.51 67.64 -76.47
CA PRO A 445 0.26 67.92 -77.16
C PRO A 445 -0.90 67.64 -76.20
N LEU A 446 -1.94 68.48 -76.22
CA LEU A 446 -3.05 68.38 -75.27
C LEU A 446 -3.64 66.96 -75.25
N ASP A 447 -3.70 66.31 -76.41
CA ASP A 447 -4.14 64.93 -76.57
C ASP A 447 -3.24 63.91 -75.87
N GLU A 448 -1.92 64.09 -75.89
CA GLU A 448 -0.98 63.20 -75.19
C GLU A 448 -1.07 63.38 -73.67
N TYR A 449 -1.24 64.60 -73.18
CA TYR A 449 -1.50 64.88 -71.77
C TYR A 449 -2.82 64.23 -71.30
N PHE A 450 -3.90 64.37 -72.09
CA PHE A 450 -5.17 63.71 -71.78
C PHE A 450 -5.04 62.18 -71.80
N ASN A 451 -4.28 61.60 -72.74
CA ASN A 451 -4.05 60.16 -72.80
C ASN A 451 -3.20 59.64 -71.64
N LEU A 452 -2.17 60.37 -71.21
CA LEU A 452 -1.34 60.03 -70.05
C LEU A 452 -2.11 60.20 -68.74
N SER A 453 -2.88 61.28 -68.61
CA SER A 453 -3.74 61.54 -67.46
C SER A 453 -4.83 60.48 -67.34
N LYS A 454 -5.46 60.10 -68.46
CA LYS A 454 -6.43 58.99 -68.52
C LYS A 454 -5.80 57.67 -68.10
N LYS A 455 -4.60 57.34 -68.60
CA LYS A 455 -3.88 56.12 -68.21
C LYS A 455 -3.46 56.12 -66.72
N ALA A 456 -3.08 57.29 -66.19
CA ALA A 456 -2.75 57.43 -64.77
C ALA A 456 -4.00 57.22 -63.89
N HIS A 457 -5.14 57.80 -64.29
CA HIS A 457 -6.41 57.62 -63.60
C HIS A 457 -6.92 56.17 -63.70
N GLU A 458 -6.81 55.52 -64.86
CA GLU A 458 -7.14 54.09 -65.02
C GLU A 458 -6.24 53.19 -64.14
N ALA A 459 -4.96 53.54 -63.98
CA ALA A 459 -4.05 52.82 -63.10
C ALA A 459 -4.36 53.04 -61.61
N GLU A 460 -4.81 54.23 -61.25
CA GLU A 460 -5.30 54.58 -59.90
C GLU A 460 -6.58 53.81 -59.57
N GLU A 461 -7.56 53.79 -60.46
CA GLU A 461 -8.80 53.01 -60.31
C GLU A 461 -8.50 51.51 -60.18
N LEU A 462 -7.59 50.96 -61.02
CA LEU A 462 -7.12 49.58 -60.88
C LEU A 462 -6.42 49.30 -59.54
N ALA A 463 -5.74 50.30 -58.97
CA ALA A 463 -5.14 50.17 -57.65
C ALA A 463 -6.19 50.22 -56.54
N HIS A 464 -7.18 51.11 -56.65
CA HIS A 464 -8.31 51.20 -55.73
C HIS A 464 -9.16 49.92 -55.73
N GLU A 465 -9.45 49.35 -56.90
CA GLU A 465 -10.13 48.06 -57.02
C GLU A 465 -9.35 46.93 -56.33
N ARG A 466 -8.01 46.91 -56.48
CA ARG A 466 -7.15 45.93 -55.80
C ARG A 466 -7.14 46.10 -54.30
N ILE A 467 -7.17 47.34 -53.80
CA ILE A 467 -7.25 47.65 -52.37
C ILE A 467 -8.62 47.23 -51.84
N ALA A 468 -9.71 47.57 -52.53
CA ALA A 468 -11.07 47.18 -52.16
C ALA A 468 -11.23 45.65 -52.11
N ALA A 469 -10.68 44.92 -53.10
CA ALA A 469 -10.67 43.47 -53.11
C ALA A 469 -9.87 42.88 -51.92
N ALA A 470 -8.76 43.50 -51.55
CA ALA A 470 -7.98 43.09 -50.38
C ALA A 470 -8.72 43.36 -49.07
N ILE A 471 -9.41 44.50 -48.94
CA ILE A 471 -10.25 44.83 -47.78
C ILE A 471 -11.40 43.82 -47.65
N ALA A 472 -12.09 43.50 -48.75
CA ALA A 472 -13.14 42.48 -48.76
C ALA A 472 -12.64 41.09 -48.33
N GLN A 473 -11.42 40.71 -48.72
CA GLN A 473 -10.80 39.46 -48.24
C GLN A 473 -10.48 39.50 -46.74
N ILE A 474 -10.03 40.64 -46.22
CA ILE A 474 -9.77 40.82 -44.79
C ILE A 474 -11.08 40.76 -43.99
N GLU A 475 -12.14 41.41 -44.45
CA GLU A 475 -13.46 41.38 -43.82
C GLU A 475 -14.04 39.96 -43.81
N ALA A 476 -13.96 39.24 -44.93
CA ALA A 476 -14.37 37.84 -44.99
C ALA A 476 -13.56 36.94 -44.05
N ALA A 477 -12.25 37.17 -43.92
CA ALA A 477 -11.39 36.43 -42.99
C ALA A 477 -11.79 36.72 -41.53
N LYS A 478 -12.03 37.98 -41.17
CA LYS A 478 -12.49 38.38 -39.84
C LYS A 478 -13.86 37.80 -39.48
N GLU A 479 -14.78 37.77 -40.43
CA GLU A 479 -16.09 37.14 -40.21
C GLU A 479 -15.94 35.62 -40.00
N SER A 480 -15.03 34.98 -40.74
CA SER A 480 -14.73 33.56 -40.55
C SER A 480 -14.10 33.27 -39.18
N GLU A 481 -13.22 34.16 -38.70
CA GLU A 481 -12.60 34.10 -37.38
C GLU A 481 -13.68 34.24 -36.28
N MET A 482 -14.55 35.25 -36.38
CA MET A 482 -15.66 35.44 -35.43
C MET A 482 -16.58 34.23 -35.36
N LYS A 483 -16.98 33.65 -36.51
CA LYS A 483 -17.78 32.42 -36.55
C LYS A 483 -17.05 31.22 -35.96
N SER A 484 -15.73 31.16 -36.05
CA SER A 484 -14.95 30.07 -35.45
C SER A 484 -14.87 30.20 -33.92
N LEU A 485 -14.75 31.44 -33.41
CA LEU A 485 -14.78 31.72 -31.98
C LEU A 485 -16.15 31.43 -31.37
N GLU A 486 -17.24 31.80 -32.05
CA GLU A 486 -18.59 31.49 -31.59
C GLU A 486 -18.83 29.98 -31.48
N ARG A 487 -18.41 29.18 -32.48
CA ARG A 487 -18.47 27.71 -32.40
C ARG A 487 -17.62 27.13 -31.27
N LEU A 488 -16.48 27.77 -30.96
CA LEU A 488 -15.63 27.34 -29.85
C LEU A 488 -16.33 27.57 -28.51
N ASP A 489 -16.95 28.73 -28.32
CA ASP A 489 -17.73 29.06 -27.13
C ASP A 489 -18.95 28.14 -26.96
N GLU A 490 -19.66 27.83 -28.04
CA GLU A 490 -20.76 26.84 -28.05
C GLU A 490 -20.26 25.46 -27.60
N ALA A 491 -19.12 25.00 -28.14
CA ALA A 491 -18.53 23.72 -27.76
C ALA A 491 -18.11 23.68 -26.28
N TYR A 492 -17.58 24.78 -25.73
CA TYR A 492 -17.30 24.90 -24.30
C TYR A 492 -18.57 24.86 -23.46
N GLY A 493 -19.63 25.54 -23.90
CA GLY A 493 -20.95 25.50 -23.27
C GLY A 493 -21.51 24.06 -23.21
N GLU A 494 -21.49 23.35 -24.34
CA GLU A 494 -21.93 21.95 -24.39
C GLU A 494 -21.04 21.01 -23.55
N MET A 495 -19.73 21.26 -23.50
CA MET A 495 -18.84 20.45 -22.66
C MET A 495 -19.18 20.62 -21.18
N SER A 496 -19.51 21.84 -20.75
CA SER A 496 -19.94 22.14 -19.39
C SER A 496 -21.26 21.44 -19.06
N THR A 497 -22.26 21.51 -19.95
CA THR A 497 -23.55 20.82 -19.73
C THR A 497 -23.40 19.30 -19.73
N ARG A 498 -22.55 18.73 -20.58
CA ARG A 498 -22.24 17.29 -20.57
C ARG A 498 -21.54 16.87 -19.28
N LYS A 499 -20.63 17.68 -18.75
CA LYS A 499 -19.98 17.43 -17.44
C LYS A 499 -20.99 17.41 -16.30
N GLU A 500 -21.91 18.37 -16.26
CA GLU A 500 -22.95 18.40 -15.22
C GLU A 500 -23.92 17.22 -15.36
N ALA A 501 -24.33 16.87 -16.59
CA ALA A 501 -25.16 15.70 -16.83
C ALA A 501 -24.47 14.39 -16.39
N LEU A 502 -23.16 14.26 -16.65
CA LEU A 502 -22.36 13.12 -16.19
C LEU A 502 -22.33 13.05 -14.66
N LYS A 503 -22.10 14.17 -13.98
CA LYS A 503 -22.09 14.24 -12.52
C LYS A 503 -23.43 13.79 -11.92
N ILE A 504 -24.55 14.29 -12.47
CA ILE A 504 -25.90 13.89 -12.05
C ILE A 504 -26.13 12.39 -12.30
N ALA A 505 -25.65 11.85 -13.43
CA ALA A 505 -25.78 10.43 -13.74
C ALA A 505 -24.96 9.56 -12.75
N MET A 506 -23.75 10.00 -12.39
CA MET A 506 -22.92 9.33 -11.38
C MET A 506 -23.60 9.31 -10.01
N GLU A 507 -24.09 10.46 -9.53
CA GLU A 507 -24.81 10.54 -8.25
C GLU A 507 -26.06 9.65 -8.23
N LYS A 508 -26.80 9.57 -9.35
CA LYS A 508 -27.95 8.64 -9.47
C LYS A 508 -27.51 7.18 -9.43
N ALA A 509 -26.40 6.83 -10.08
CA ALA A 509 -25.85 5.48 -10.07
C ALA A 509 -25.37 5.07 -8.67
N GLU A 510 -24.75 5.98 -7.92
CA GLU A 510 -24.35 5.76 -6.53
C GLU A 510 -25.56 5.54 -5.62
N LYS A 511 -26.58 6.42 -5.69
CA LYS A 511 -27.84 6.24 -4.94
C LYS A 511 -28.53 4.92 -5.26
N ALA A 512 -28.49 4.46 -6.51
CA ALA A 512 -29.02 3.16 -6.89
C ALA A 512 -28.20 1.99 -6.29
N LYS A 513 -26.87 2.10 -6.23
CA LYS A 513 -26.00 1.12 -5.56
C LYS A 513 -26.25 1.08 -4.06
N GLU A 514 -26.37 2.23 -3.41
CA GLU A 514 -26.72 2.33 -1.99
C GLU A 514 -28.09 1.69 -1.70
N GLY A 515 -29.10 2.00 -2.53
CA GLY A 515 -30.42 1.38 -2.43
C GLY A 515 -30.38 -0.14 -2.63
N LYS A 516 -29.59 -0.64 -3.58
CA LYS A 516 -29.36 -2.09 -3.78
C LYS A 516 -28.73 -2.73 -2.54
N LEU A 517 -27.69 -2.11 -1.98
CA LEU A 517 -27.02 -2.62 -0.78
C LEU A 517 -27.96 -2.62 0.44
N GLY A 518 -28.78 -1.57 0.59
CA GLY A 518 -29.81 -1.50 1.62
C GLY A 518 -30.82 -2.64 1.52
N ALA A 519 -31.40 -2.84 0.32
CA ALA A 519 -32.34 -3.94 0.07
C ALA A 519 -31.69 -5.32 0.28
N GLU A 520 -30.42 -5.50 -0.12
CA GLU A 520 -29.69 -6.75 0.12
C GLU A 520 -29.46 -6.99 1.62
N GLN A 521 -29.15 -5.95 2.39
CA GLN A 521 -28.98 -6.06 3.83
C GLN A 521 -30.30 -6.42 4.53
N GLU A 522 -31.41 -5.81 4.13
CA GLU A 522 -32.74 -6.17 4.62
C GLU A 522 -33.08 -7.63 4.30
N LEU A 523 -32.79 -8.10 3.08
CA LEU A 523 -32.98 -9.50 2.69
C LEU A 523 -32.09 -10.47 3.47
N ARG A 524 -30.87 -10.07 3.85
CA ARG A 524 -30.00 -10.87 4.73
C ARG A 524 -30.58 -10.95 6.13
N ASN A 525 -31.02 -9.84 6.70
CA ASN A 525 -31.66 -9.79 8.01
C ASN A 525 -32.95 -10.62 8.01
N TRP A 526 -33.81 -10.47 7.01
CA TRP A 526 -35.04 -11.25 6.85
C TRP A 526 -34.75 -12.76 6.74
N ARG A 527 -33.73 -13.16 5.97
CA ARG A 527 -33.29 -14.56 5.89
C ARG A 527 -32.80 -15.09 7.24
N ALA A 528 -32.03 -14.29 7.99
CA ALA A 528 -31.54 -14.66 9.31
C ALA A 528 -32.68 -14.80 10.34
N GLU A 529 -33.62 -13.85 10.37
CA GLU A 529 -34.80 -13.91 11.22
C GLU A 529 -35.69 -15.10 10.87
N HIS A 530 -35.93 -15.36 9.58
CA HIS A 530 -36.74 -16.49 9.14
C HIS A 530 -36.06 -17.83 9.46
N GLU A 531 -34.74 -17.92 9.34
CA GLU A 531 -33.95 -19.07 9.78
C GLU A 531 -34.09 -19.28 11.30
N GLN A 532 -33.98 -18.22 12.09
CA GLN A 532 -34.15 -18.27 13.54
C GLN A 532 -35.57 -18.74 13.93
N ARG A 533 -36.61 -18.25 13.24
CA ARG A 533 -38.00 -18.70 13.42
C ARG A 533 -38.19 -20.17 13.05
N ARG A 534 -37.55 -20.64 11.97
CA ARG A 534 -37.56 -22.08 11.62
C ARG A 534 -36.88 -22.90 12.71
N ARG A 535 -35.71 -22.50 13.19
CA ARG A 535 -35.02 -23.20 14.30
C ARG A 535 -35.85 -23.23 15.58
N ALA A 536 -36.56 -22.14 15.90
CA ALA A 536 -37.49 -22.11 17.03
C ALA A 536 -38.71 -23.02 16.80
N SER A 537 -39.24 -23.09 15.58
CA SER A 537 -40.35 -23.98 15.21
C SER A 537 -39.93 -25.45 15.13
N ASP A 538 -38.71 -25.75 14.70
CA ASP A 538 -38.15 -27.10 14.62
C ASP A 538 -37.78 -27.61 16.02
N ALA A 539 -37.32 -26.73 16.91
CA ALA A 539 -37.20 -27.04 18.34
C ALA A 539 -38.56 -27.34 19.01
N ALA A 540 -39.66 -26.81 18.47
CA ALA A 540 -41.03 -27.14 18.90
C ALA A 540 -41.64 -28.36 18.19
N LYS A 541 -41.01 -28.88 17.12
CA LYS A 541 -41.46 -30.06 16.37
C LYS A 541 -40.34 -31.09 16.22
N GLY A 542 -40.01 -31.71 17.35
CA GLY A 542 -39.34 -33.01 17.33
C GLY A 542 -40.28 -34.08 16.78
N GLY A 543 -40.15 -34.42 15.49
CA GLY A 543 -40.83 -35.58 14.93
C GLY A 543 -41.00 -35.58 13.42
N VAL A 544 -40.22 -36.44 12.77
CA VAL A 544 -40.45 -37.09 11.45
C VAL A 544 -39.91 -36.38 10.20
N ASN A 545 -38.78 -36.93 9.70
CA ASN A 545 -38.23 -36.80 8.34
C ASN A 545 -38.78 -37.96 7.43
N PRO A 546 -38.43 -38.06 6.13
CA PRO A 546 -38.82 -37.20 5.01
C PRO A 546 -39.31 -38.04 3.80
N LEU A 547 -39.98 -37.46 2.79
CA LEU A 547 -40.20 -38.15 1.50
C LEU A 547 -39.66 -37.36 0.29
N LYS A 548 -38.74 -38.03 -0.41
CA LYS A 548 -38.19 -37.71 -1.73
C LYS A 548 -39.23 -37.89 -2.84
N SER A 549 -39.13 -37.10 -3.92
CA SER A 549 -39.02 -37.51 -5.35
C SER A 549 -39.30 -36.29 -6.30
N PRO A 550 -39.12 -36.37 -7.64
CA PRO A 550 -37.91 -35.95 -8.38
C PRO A 550 -38.21 -34.90 -9.51
N PRO A 551 -37.23 -34.47 -10.35
CA PRO A 551 -37.24 -33.16 -11.01
C PRO A 551 -37.99 -33.14 -12.37
N LYS A 552 -38.61 -32.00 -12.68
CA LYS A 552 -39.33 -31.75 -13.94
C LYS A 552 -38.45 -30.96 -14.91
N THR A 553 -38.04 -31.62 -15.99
CA THR A 553 -37.47 -31.05 -17.20
C THR A 553 -38.62 -30.59 -18.12
N PHE A 554 -38.61 -29.33 -18.54
CA PHE A 554 -39.39 -28.76 -19.66
C PHE A 554 -38.52 -27.58 -20.15
N GLY A 555 -38.06 -27.50 -21.40
CA GLY A 555 -38.77 -27.79 -22.64
C GLY A 555 -39.22 -26.46 -23.23
N GLN A 556 -38.40 -25.87 -24.12
CA GLN A 556 -38.78 -24.73 -24.96
C GLN A 556 -40.08 -24.99 -25.72
N PRO A 557 -40.86 -23.93 -25.99
CA PRO A 557 -41.56 -23.83 -27.26
C PRO A 557 -41.14 -22.58 -28.03
N SER A 558 -40.91 -22.82 -29.32
CA SER A 558 -40.60 -21.90 -30.39
C SER A 558 -41.85 -21.22 -31.00
N GLY A 559 -41.71 -19.93 -31.32
CA GLY A 559 -42.38 -19.22 -32.42
C GLY A 559 -43.22 -17.99 -32.03
N PRO A 560 -43.44 -16.99 -32.92
CA PRO A 560 -42.82 -16.71 -34.22
C PRO A 560 -42.23 -15.28 -34.35
N GLN A 561 -41.55 -15.11 -35.48
CA GLN A 561 -40.84 -13.95 -35.99
C GLN A 561 -41.67 -12.66 -36.07
N LYS A 562 -41.05 -11.53 -35.72
CA LYS A 562 -41.19 -10.26 -36.43
C LYS A 562 -39.84 -9.53 -36.44
N GLU A 563 -39.54 -9.05 -37.63
CA GLU A 563 -38.35 -8.33 -38.08
C GLU A 563 -38.19 -7.01 -37.34
N GLU A 564 -36.96 -6.63 -36.98
CA GLU A 564 -36.23 -5.55 -37.64
C GLU A 564 -34.88 -5.25 -36.94
N SER A 565 -33.83 -5.27 -37.76
CA SER A 565 -32.58 -4.50 -37.71
C SER A 565 -31.53 -4.70 -36.60
N ASP A 566 -30.31 -4.89 -37.11
CA ASP A 566 -29.02 -5.06 -36.47
C ASP A 566 -28.62 -3.99 -35.45
N VAL A 567 -28.14 -4.43 -34.28
CA VAL A 567 -27.15 -3.68 -33.50
C VAL A 567 -26.09 -4.68 -33.02
N VAL A 568 -24.90 -4.51 -33.58
CA VAL A 568 -23.66 -5.16 -33.16
C VAL A 568 -23.20 -4.52 -31.85
N ASP A 569 -23.04 -5.36 -30.83
CA ASP A 569 -22.32 -5.06 -29.59
C ASP A 569 -20.81 -4.93 -29.88
N PRO A 570 -20.13 -3.93 -29.31
CA PRO A 570 -18.80 -4.19 -28.79
C PRO A 570 -18.61 -3.65 -27.37
N SER A 571 -18.40 -4.61 -26.47
CA SER A 571 -17.45 -4.61 -25.35
C SER A 571 -16.73 -3.28 -25.06
N MET A 572 -17.16 -2.61 -23.99
CA MET A 572 -16.46 -1.48 -23.41
C MET A 572 -15.24 -1.98 -22.64
N SER A 573 -14.05 -1.70 -23.18
CA SER A 573 -12.78 -1.69 -22.45
C SER A 573 -12.29 -0.24 -22.46
N ASP A 574 -12.28 0.40 -21.31
CA ASP A 574 -11.75 1.75 -21.12
C ASP A 574 -10.23 1.80 -21.40
N PRO A 575 -9.74 2.81 -22.13
CA PRO A 575 -8.41 3.35 -21.91
C PRO A 575 -8.52 4.77 -21.33
N LYS A 576 -7.95 4.94 -20.14
CA LYS A 576 -7.61 6.24 -19.53
C LYS A 576 -6.83 7.10 -20.53
N SER A 577 -7.38 8.25 -20.90
CA SER A 577 -6.62 9.34 -21.51
C SER A 577 -6.00 10.20 -20.41
N HIS A 578 -4.66 10.21 -20.39
CA HIS A 578 -3.89 11.23 -19.70
C HIS A 578 -4.06 12.56 -20.44
N ILE A 579 -4.52 13.58 -19.71
CA ILE A 579 -4.45 14.98 -20.11
C ILE A 579 -2.98 15.39 -19.95
N LEU A 580 -2.31 15.67 -21.07
CA LEU A 580 -1.11 16.48 -21.11
C LEU A 580 -1.55 17.87 -21.56
N GLU A 581 -1.39 18.83 -20.64
CA GLU A 581 -1.33 20.25 -20.95
C GLU A 581 -0.27 20.45 -22.04
N ASP A 582 -0.65 21.11 -23.13
CA ASP A 582 0.32 21.71 -24.02
C ASP A 582 0.11 23.22 -24.09
N SER A 583 1.24 23.87 -23.97
CA SER A 583 1.46 25.28 -23.78
C SER A 583 1.41 25.97 -25.14
N SER A 584 0.48 26.90 -25.34
CA SER A 584 0.43 27.72 -26.55
C SER A 584 1.55 28.77 -26.52
N ASP A 585 2.61 28.52 -27.28
CA ASP A 585 3.56 29.53 -27.69
C ASP A 585 3.08 30.18 -29.00
N ASN A 586 3.07 31.51 -29.00
CA ASN A 586 2.36 32.34 -29.98
C ASN A 586 3.40 32.95 -30.95
N GLY A 587 3.54 32.37 -32.14
CA GLY A 587 4.46 32.84 -33.17
C GLY A 587 3.76 33.10 -34.50
N VAL A 588 3.45 34.37 -34.77
CA VAL A 588 2.96 34.86 -36.07
C VAL A 588 4.12 34.98 -37.06
N PRO A 589 3.91 34.64 -38.35
CA PRO A 589 4.46 35.48 -39.40
C PRO A 589 3.42 35.85 -40.47
N GLN A 590 3.30 37.16 -40.73
CA GLN A 590 2.75 37.67 -41.98
C GLN A 590 3.76 37.48 -43.13
N VAL A 591 3.28 37.28 -44.37
CA VAL A 591 3.37 38.26 -45.49
C VAL A 591 3.17 37.61 -46.89
N LYS A 592 2.11 38.08 -47.55
CA LYS A 592 1.88 38.40 -49.00
C LYS A 592 1.89 37.32 -50.10
N PHE A 593 0.77 37.34 -50.83
CA PHE A 593 0.58 36.83 -52.19
C PHE A 593 1.33 37.65 -53.25
N ARG A 594 1.99 36.98 -54.20
CA ARG A 594 2.13 37.43 -55.60
C ARG A 594 1.89 36.27 -56.56
N LYS A 595 1.13 36.54 -57.63
CA LYS A 595 0.70 35.56 -58.64
C LYS A 595 1.82 35.25 -59.66
N LYS A 596 2.00 33.94 -59.88
CA LYS A 596 2.32 33.19 -61.12
C LYS A 596 3.61 33.50 -61.90
N LYS A 597 4.57 32.59 -61.79
CA LYS A 597 5.09 31.81 -62.94
C LYS A 597 5.13 30.34 -62.54
N LYS A 598 4.62 29.46 -63.41
CA LYS A 598 4.66 28.00 -63.20
C LYS A 598 6.11 27.54 -63.41
N SER A 599 6.72 26.95 -62.39
CA SER A 599 7.86 26.04 -62.52
C SER A 599 7.57 24.86 -61.59
N LEU A 600 7.39 23.69 -62.18
CA LEU A 600 7.26 22.43 -61.45
C LEU A 600 8.64 22.04 -60.90
N VAL A 601 8.61 21.54 -59.66
CA VAL A 601 9.68 20.96 -58.85
C VAL A 601 10.61 21.94 -58.08
N PRO A 602 10.41 22.09 -56.75
CA PRO A 602 11.44 22.60 -55.85
C PRO A 602 12.42 21.48 -55.47
N LYS A 603 13.73 21.71 -55.68
CA LYS A 603 14.80 20.94 -55.03
C LYS A 603 14.77 21.24 -53.53
N ILE A 604 14.57 20.21 -52.70
CA ILE A 604 14.78 20.32 -51.25
C ILE A 604 16.25 20.09 -50.96
N VAL A 605 16.89 21.10 -50.35
CA VAL A 605 18.21 21.02 -49.73
C VAL A 605 18.05 20.30 -48.39
N LEU A 606 18.66 19.11 -48.23
CA LEU A 606 18.81 18.47 -46.93
C LEU A 606 19.94 19.15 -46.14
N PHE A 607 19.58 19.82 -45.04
CA PHE A 607 20.47 20.01 -43.90
C PHE A 607 20.18 18.89 -42.90
N LEU A 608 21.19 18.08 -42.58
CA LEU A 608 21.59 17.72 -41.21
C LEU A 608 22.82 16.80 -41.25
N ALA A 609 23.96 17.39 -40.89
CA ALA A 609 25.14 16.66 -40.49
C ALA A 609 24.87 15.94 -39.16
N ARG A 610 25.12 14.63 -39.09
CA ARG A 610 25.38 13.94 -37.83
C ARG A 610 26.75 13.26 -37.90
N LYS A 611 27.66 13.85 -37.14
CA LYS A 611 29.03 13.44 -36.85
C LYS A 611 29.01 11.98 -36.35
N LYS A 612 29.65 11.07 -37.10
CA LYS A 612 30.02 9.74 -36.61
C LYS A 612 31.13 9.92 -35.56
N ALA A 613 30.87 9.51 -34.33
CA ALA A 613 31.93 9.16 -33.40
C ALA A 613 32.43 7.76 -33.77
N GLN A 614 33.72 7.63 -34.06
CA GLN A 614 34.42 6.34 -34.06
C GLN A 614 34.82 5.99 -32.63
N PRO A 615 34.87 4.70 -32.28
CA PRO A 615 35.47 4.24 -31.04
C PRO A 615 36.99 4.09 -31.21
N GLU A 616 37.74 4.70 -30.29
CA GLU A 616 38.93 4.10 -29.69
C GLU A 616 38.67 3.92 -28.20
#